data_AF-A0A6N6Q1K7-F1
#
_entry.id   AF-A0A6N6Q1K7-F1
#
_cell.length_a   1.000
_cell.length_b   1.000
_cell.length_c   1.000
_cell.angle_alpha   90.00
_cell.angle_beta   90.00
_cell.angle_gamma   90.00
#
_symmetry.space_group_name_H-M   'P 1'
#
loop_
_entity.id
_entity.type
_entity.pdbx_description
1 polymer ?
#
loop_
_entity_poly.entity_id
_entity_poly.type
_entity_poly.pdbx_seq_one_letter_code
_entity_poly.pdbx_strand_id
1 'polypeptide(L)' 'MELREIHRPLRNTVLYDGECSFCSFQMKLLTRLDWWHRLDLLPLTDPRAGVWAPSLTREQLLEAIHCVT' A
#
# COMPACT_ATOMS: atom_id res chain seq x y z
N MET A 1 -21.78 9.75 -3.69
CA MET A 1 -20.46 10.21 -4.18
C MET A 1 -19.78 10.99 -3.06
N GLU A 2 -19.65 10.42 -1.86
CA GLU A 2 -19.17 11.14 -0.65
C GLU A 2 -18.36 10.25 0.32
N LEU A 3 -18.12 8.98 -0.01
CA LEU A 3 -17.37 8.05 0.86
C LEU A 3 -15.87 8.01 0.56
N ARG A 4 -15.39 8.80 -0.42
CA ARG A 4 -13.98 8.76 -0.87
C ARG A 4 -13.02 9.62 -0.05
N GLU A 5 -13.50 10.57 0.76
CA GLU A 5 -12.59 11.53 1.44
C GLU A 5 -12.13 11.13 2.85
N ILE A 6 -12.82 10.21 3.53
CA ILE A 6 -12.54 9.91 4.96
C ILE A 6 -11.31 8.98 5.14
N HIS A 7 -10.91 8.27 4.11
CA HIS A 7 -9.89 7.20 4.19
C HIS A 7 -8.59 7.51 3.46
N ARG A 8 -8.36 8.78 3.15
CA ARG A 8 -7.14 9.22 2.49
C ARG A 8 -5.95 9.11 3.46
N PRO A 9 -4.89 8.36 3.12
CA PRO A 9 -3.74 8.25 4.00
C PRO A 9 -3.01 9.61 4.08
N LEU A 10 -2.61 10.01 5.29
CA LEU A 10 -1.88 11.27 5.52
C LEU A 10 -0.48 11.29 4.88
N ARG A 11 0.00 10.12 4.45
CA ARG A 11 1.33 9.88 3.86
C ARG A 11 1.15 8.93 2.67
N ASN A 12 2.11 8.98 1.73
CA ASN A 12 2.13 8.09 0.58
C ASN A 12 2.10 6.64 1.08
N THR A 13 1.01 5.92 0.86
CA THR A 13 0.90 4.54 1.31
C THR A 13 1.20 3.60 0.15
N VAL A 14 2.15 2.70 0.37
CA VAL A 14 2.53 1.65 -0.58
C VAL A 14 1.83 0.36 -0.17
N LEU A 15 0.89 -0.07 -1.00
CA LEU A 15 0.20 -1.35 -0.92
C LEU A 15 1.05 -2.41 -1.62
N TYR A 16 1.32 -3.52 -0.94
CA TYR A 16 2.14 -4.60 -1.48
C TYR A 16 1.68 -5.98 -1.01
N ASP A 17 1.96 -7.02 -1.79
CA ASP A 17 1.74 -8.39 -1.37
C ASP A 17 2.81 -8.85 -0.37
N GLY A 18 2.39 -9.12 0.87
CA GLY A 18 3.25 -9.58 1.95
C GLY A 18 3.68 -11.05 1.84
N GLU A 19 2.95 -11.85 1.06
CA GLU A 19 3.30 -13.26 0.80
C GLU A 19 4.29 -13.41 -0.37
N CYS A 20 4.49 -12.34 -1.16
CA CYS A 20 5.46 -12.32 -2.24
C CYS A 20 6.86 -11.92 -1.74
N SER A 21 7.84 -12.82 -1.92
CA SER A 21 9.22 -12.60 -1.50
C SER A 21 9.90 -11.44 -2.24
N PHE A 22 9.55 -11.23 -3.52
CA PHE A 22 10.04 -10.13 -4.33
C PHE A 22 9.48 -8.79 -3.85
N CYS A 23 8.16 -8.68 -3.66
CA CYS A 23 7.52 -7.47 -3.13
C CYS A 23 8.04 -7.13 -1.73
N SER A 24 8.18 -8.13 -0.87
CA SER A 24 8.75 -7.96 0.48
C SER A 24 10.20 -7.48 0.46
N PHE A 25 11.02 -7.95 -0.49
CA PHE A 25 12.39 -7.45 -0.66
C PHE A 25 12.40 -5.98 -1.10
N GLN A 26 11.55 -5.61 -2.06
CA GLN A 26 11.41 -4.23 -2.51
C GLN A 26 10.97 -3.30 -1.35
N MET A 27 10.07 -3.76 -0.48
CA MET A 27 9.66 -3.00 0.70
C MET A 27 10.81 -2.80 1.68
N LYS A 28 11.63 -3.83 1.95
CA LYS A 28 12.84 -3.68 2.80
C LYS A 28 13.83 -2.67 2.22
N LEU A 29 13.97 -2.64 0.89
CA LEU A 29 14.80 -1.64 0.21
C LEU A 29 14.21 -0.24 0.37
N LEU A 30 12.89 -0.07 0.18
CA LEU A 30 12.21 1.20 0.38
C LEU A 30 12.32 1.71 1.82
N THR A 31 12.14 0.85 2.83
CA THR A 31 12.35 1.22 4.24
C THR A 31 13.76 1.74 4.49
N ARG A 32 14.78 1.16 3.82
CA ARG A 32 16.16 1.64 3.93
C ARG A 32 16.39 2.98 3.24
N LEU A 33 15.60 3.32 2.22
CA LEU A 33 15.70 4.59 1.47
C LEU A 33 14.82 5.68 2.09
N ASP A 34 13.79 5.32 2.86
CA ASP A 34 12.83 6.26 3.44
C ASP A 34 13.34 6.89 4.74
N TRP A 35 14.44 7.64 4.64
CA TRP A 35 15.08 8.31 5.79
C TRP A 35 14.18 9.39 6.43
N TRP A 36 13.22 9.92 5.69
CA TRP A 36 12.28 10.95 6.16
C TRP A 36 10.91 10.38 6.57
N HIS A 37 10.75 9.05 6.60
CA HIS A 37 9.50 8.38 6.98
C HIS A 37 8.28 8.88 6.18
N ARG A 38 8.45 9.15 4.88
CA ARG A 38 7.37 9.66 4.02
C ARG A 38 6.45 8.57 3.48
N LEU A 39 6.87 7.30 3.57
CA LEU A 39 6.09 6.16 3.09
C LEU A 39 5.45 5.44 4.27
N ASP A 40 4.20 5.02 4.09
CA ASP A 40 3.58 3.99 4.93
C ASP A 40 3.52 2.70 4.11
N LEU A 41 4.06 1.60 4.63
CA LEU A 41 4.11 0.33 3.90
C LEU A 41 3.03 -0.58 4.46
N LEU A 42 2.02 -0.88 3.64
CA LEU A 42 0.85 -1.63 4.07
C LEU A 42 0.69 -2.94 3.27
N PRO A 43 0.80 -4.10 3.93
CA PRO A 43 0.55 -5.37 3.27
C PRO A 43 -0.94 -5.55 2.95
N LEU A 44 -1.26 -6.23 1.85
CA LEU A 44 -2.65 -6.51 1.44
C LEU A 44 -3.45 -7.39 2.41
N THR A 45 -2.78 -8.06 3.34
CA THR A 45 -3.42 -8.83 4.41
C THR A 45 -3.96 -7.91 5.51
N ASP A 46 -3.56 -6.64 5.54
CA ASP A 46 -4.05 -5.67 6.51
C ASP A 46 -5.48 -5.21 6.14
N PRO A 47 -6.44 -5.24 7.08
CA PRO A 47 -7.81 -4.78 6.85
C PRO A 47 -7.90 -3.34 6.30
N ARG A 48 -6.92 -2.48 6.60
CA ARG A 48 -6.86 -1.09 6.11
C ARG A 48 -6.69 -1.00 4.59
N ALA A 49 -6.11 -2.02 3.96
CA ALA A 49 -5.85 -2.01 2.51
C ALA A 49 -7.15 -1.95 1.70
N GLY A 50 -8.16 -2.74 2.10
CA GLY A 50 -9.47 -2.75 1.45
C GLY A 50 -10.26 -1.45 1.65
N VAL A 51 -9.90 -0.68 2.67
CA VAL A 51 -10.53 0.60 2.99
C VAL A 51 -9.87 1.75 2.21
N TRP A 52 -8.55 1.70 2.02
CA TRP A 52 -7.78 2.74 1.33
C TRP A 52 -7.76 2.58 -0.19
N ALA A 53 -7.99 1.37 -0.71
CA ALA A 53 -8.08 1.11 -2.13
C ALA A 53 -9.37 0.37 -2.53
N PRO A 54 -10.56 0.96 -2.30
CA PRO A 54 -11.83 0.31 -2.60
C PRO A 54 -12.09 0.11 -4.11
N SER A 55 -11.32 0.79 -4.96
CA SER A 55 -11.40 0.66 -6.42
C SER A 55 -10.38 -0.32 -7.02
N LEU A 56 -9.42 -0.83 -6.23
CA LEU A 56 -8.47 -1.82 -6.71
C LEU A 56 -9.03 -3.21 -6.43
N THR A 57 -9.14 -4.01 -7.49
CA THR A 57 -9.54 -5.43 -7.37
C THR A 57 -8.40 -6.24 -6.73
N ARG A 58 -8.74 -7.38 -6.12
CA ARG A 58 -7.76 -8.28 -5.48
C ARG A 58 -6.67 -8.67 -6.49
N GLU A 59 -7.08 -8.95 -7.72
CA GLU A 59 -6.22 -9.35 -8.83
C GLU A 59 -5.22 -8.24 -9.17
N GLN A 60 -5.69 -7.00 -9.30
CA GLN A 60 -4.81 -5.85 -9.57
C GLN A 60 -3.82 -5.59 -8.43
N LEU A 61 -4.23 -5.83 -7.18
CA LEU A 61 -3.35 -5.69 -6.01
C LEU A 61 -2.26 -6.76 -5.97
N LEU A 62 -2.51 -7.95 -6.51
CA LEU A 62 -1.54 -9.04 -6.57
C LEU A 62 -0.57 -8.92 -7.76
N GLU A 63 -0.96 -8.23 -8.82
CA GLU A 63 -0.11 -8.03 -10.01
C GLU A 63 0.99 -6.99 -9.83
N ALA A 64 0.81 -6.01 -8.94
CA ALA A 64 1.72 -4.88 -8.83
C ALA A 64 1.75 -4.25 -7.42
N ILE A 65 2.81 -3.48 -7.17
CA ILE A 65 2.90 -2.57 -6.02
C ILE A 65 2.18 -1.27 -6.36
N HIS A 66 1.33 -0.78 -5.45
CA HIS A 66 0.52 0.42 -5.66
C HIS A 66 0.83 1.50 -4.64
N CYS A 67 1.00 2.75 -5.07
CA CYS A 67 1.13 3.90 -4.19
C CYS A 67 -0.16 4.72 -4.21
N VAL A 68 -0.77 4.93 -3.04
CA VAL A 68 -2.01 5.71 -2.88
C VAL A 68 -1.74 6.95 -2.02
N THR A 69 -2.41 8.07 -2.36
CA THR A 69 -2.24 9.39 -1.72
C THR A 69 -3.55 10.08 -1.43
#